data_AF-A0A832WR32-F1
#
_entry.id   AF-A0A832WR32-F1
#
_cell.length_a   1.000
_cell.length_b   1.000
_cell.length_c   1.000
_cell.angle_alpha   90.00
_cell.angle_beta   90.00
_cell.angle_gamma   90.00
#
_symmetry.space_group_name_H-M   'P 1'
#
loop_
_entity.id
_entity.type
_entity.pdbx_description
1 polymer ?
#
loop_
_entity_poly.entity_id
_entity_poly.type
_entity_poly.pdbx_seq_one_letter_code
_entity_poly.pdbx_strand_id
1 'polypeptide(L)'
;MMEKAGYLQRTRCQALDSDGVLNEVLELHICGSRYALRRADLIRAVSGRVMIQVEELTRNWEYYLGATAGLAQVSASGKALNIDLFGTGSFTLSLNALRGVLYGKERLAGIVRIPDIPTQRLRRVASGQQTIGAAV
;
A
#
# COMPACT_ATOMS: atom_id res chain seq x y z
N MET A 1 11.11 15.51 -6.09
CA MET A 1 11.17 14.56 -7.22
C MET A 1 10.76 13.18 -6.70
N MET A 2 10.04 12.36 -7.46
CA MET A 2 9.72 10.98 -7.03
C MET A 2 10.96 10.10 -7.16
N GLU A 3 11.25 9.29 -6.14
CA GLU A 3 12.43 8.44 -6.07
C GLU A 3 12.05 6.97 -6.30
N LYS A 4 12.88 6.23 -7.03
CA LYS A 4 12.67 4.78 -7.21
C LYS A 4 12.86 4.07 -5.86
N ALA A 5 11.83 3.40 -5.39
CA ALA A 5 11.82 2.74 -4.07
C ALA A 5 11.83 1.22 -4.15
N GLY A 6 11.50 0.65 -5.32
CA GLY A 6 11.47 -0.79 -5.49
C GLY A 6 10.64 -1.26 -6.67
N TYR A 7 10.03 -2.44 -6.54
CA TYR A 7 9.21 -3.05 -7.59
C TYR A 7 8.19 -4.04 -7.03
N LEU A 8 7.11 -4.22 -7.78
CA LEU A 8 6.15 -5.30 -7.63
C LEU A 8 6.43 -6.36 -8.68
N GLN A 9 6.37 -7.64 -8.31
CA GLN A 9 6.57 -8.74 -9.23
C GLN A 9 5.50 -9.82 -9.07
N ARG A 10 5.21 -10.48 -10.19
CA ARG A 10 4.44 -11.73 -10.16
C ARG A 10 5.43 -12.88 -10.06
N THR A 11 5.74 -13.25 -8.85
CA THR A 11 6.27 -14.58 -8.55
C THR A 11 5.07 -15.52 -8.55
N ARG A 12 5.15 -16.75 -9.08
CA ARG A 12 4.09 -17.77 -8.87
C ARG A 12 4.04 -18.23 -7.40
N CYS A 13 4.29 -17.30 -6.49
CA CYS A 13 4.44 -17.52 -5.08
C CYS A 13 3.05 -17.68 -4.47
N GLN A 14 2.93 -18.76 -3.73
CA GLN A 14 1.91 -18.94 -2.76
C GLN A 14 2.55 -18.76 -1.38
N ALA A 15 1.83 -18.16 -0.45
CA ALA A 15 2.30 -17.96 0.92
C ALA A 15 1.25 -18.47 1.91
N LEU A 16 1.72 -19.14 2.96
CA LEU A 16 0.89 -19.60 4.06
C LEU A 16 0.60 -18.42 5.01
N ASP A 17 -0.65 -18.25 5.42
CA ASP A 17 -0.98 -17.31 6.49
C ASP A 17 -0.94 -17.97 7.87
N SER A 18 -1.35 -17.22 8.91
CA SER A 18 -1.35 -17.67 10.30
C SER A 18 -2.24 -18.88 10.55
N ASP A 19 -3.25 -19.10 9.70
CA ASP A 19 -4.18 -20.24 9.79
C ASP A 19 -3.69 -21.44 8.97
N GLY A 20 -2.51 -21.33 8.34
CA GLY A 20 -1.96 -22.34 7.45
C GLY A 20 -2.66 -22.40 6.08
N VAL A 21 -3.43 -21.36 5.73
CA VAL A 21 -4.12 -21.30 4.44
C VAL A 21 -3.16 -20.76 3.39
N LEU A 22 -3.12 -21.46 2.25
CA LEU A 22 -2.26 -21.11 1.14
C LEU A 22 -2.91 -20.03 0.25
N ASN A 23 -2.20 -18.91 0.07
CA ASN A 23 -2.71 -17.76 -0.65
C ASN A 23 -1.83 -17.42 -1.85
N GLU A 24 -2.41 -17.19 -3.02
CA GLU A 24 -1.67 -16.60 -4.14
C GLU A 24 -1.36 -15.13 -3.85
N VAL A 25 -0.09 -14.75 -4.00
CA VAL A 25 0.37 -13.39 -3.65
C VAL A 25 1.16 -12.75 -4.78
N LEU A 26 1.11 -11.42 -4.83
CA LEU A 26 2.08 -10.61 -5.56
C LEU A 26 3.08 -10.09 -4.56
N GLU A 27 4.34 -10.10 -4.97
CA GLU A 27 5.45 -9.74 -4.10
C GLU A 27 5.87 -8.29 -4.35
N LEU A 28 6.05 -7.55 -3.27
CA LEU A 28 6.56 -6.19 -3.25
C LEU A 28 7.97 -6.21 -2.67
N HIS A 29 8.93 -5.62 -3.39
CA HIS A 29 10.23 -5.25 -2.86
C HIS A 29 10.25 -3.75 -2.68
N ILE A 30 10.30 -3.25 -1.45
CA ILE A 30 10.32 -1.82 -1.15
C ILE A 30 11.41 -1.57 -0.11
N CYS A 31 12.35 -0.67 -0.42
CA CYS A 31 13.44 -0.29 0.48
C CYS A 31 14.23 -1.50 1.06
N GLY A 32 14.41 -2.56 0.26
CA GLY A 32 15.12 -3.78 0.65
C GLY A 32 14.29 -4.80 1.46
N SER A 33 13.05 -4.48 1.81
CA SER A 33 12.13 -5.38 2.50
C SER A 33 11.11 -6.04 1.56
N ARG A 34 10.63 -7.22 1.94
CA ARG A 34 9.67 -8.02 1.15
C ARG A 34 8.29 -7.98 1.80
N TYR A 35 7.30 -7.67 0.99
CA TYR A 35 5.89 -7.66 1.38
C TYR A 35 5.06 -8.43 0.37
N ALA A 36 3.82 -8.70 0.73
CA ALA A 36 2.85 -9.39 -0.09
C ALA A 36 1.54 -8.62 -0.17
N LEU A 37 0.91 -8.73 -1.33
CA LEU A 37 -0.49 -8.42 -1.57
C LEU A 37 -1.18 -9.71 -2.01
N ARG A 38 -2.27 -10.08 -1.33
CA ARG A 38 -3.08 -11.23 -1.77
C ARG A 38 -3.70 -10.92 -3.12
N ARG A 39 -3.55 -11.85 -4.07
CA ARG A 39 -4.02 -11.67 -5.45
C ARG A 39 -5.53 -11.46 -5.50
N ALA A 40 -6.29 -12.22 -4.71
CA ALA A 40 -7.75 -12.10 -4.64
C ALA A 40 -8.17 -10.68 -4.23
N ASP A 41 -7.49 -10.11 -3.25
CA ASP A 41 -7.79 -8.77 -2.72
C ASP A 41 -7.43 -7.70 -3.75
N LEU A 42 -6.29 -7.87 -4.42
CA LEU A 42 -5.85 -6.97 -5.47
C LEU A 42 -6.83 -6.94 -6.66
N ILE A 43 -7.39 -8.09 -7.06
CA ILE A 43 -8.43 -8.14 -8.10
C ILE A 43 -9.66 -7.33 -7.68
N ARG A 44 -10.07 -7.43 -6.40
CA ARG A 44 -11.19 -6.64 -5.86
C ARG A 44 -10.85 -5.15 -5.82
N ALA A 45 -9.65 -4.78 -5.38
CA ALA A 45 -9.19 -3.40 -5.30
C ALA A 45 -9.17 -2.71 -6.68
N VAL A 46 -8.63 -3.40 -7.69
CA VAL A 46 -8.55 -2.90 -9.08
C VAL A 46 -9.94 -2.70 -9.69
N SER A 47 -10.94 -3.48 -9.25
CA SER A 47 -12.31 -3.42 -9.76
C SER A 47 -13.21 -2.44 -9.00
N GLY A 48 -12.93 -2.20 -7.70
CA GLY A 48 -13.90 -1.55 -6.79
C GLY A 48 -13.37 -0.44 -5.88
N ARG A 49 -12.14 0.06 -6.06
CA ARG A 49 -11.50 1.06 -5.17
C ARG A 49 -11.54 0.67 -3.68
N VAL A 50 -11.42 -0.63 -3.40
CA VAL A 50 -11.34 -1.16 -2.03
C VAL A 50 -9.90 -1.03 -1.52
N MET A 51 -9.76 -0.74 -0.23
CA MET A 51 -8.47 -0.76 0.46
C MET A 51 -8.11 -2.19 0.85
N ILE A 52 -6.85 -2.57 0.66
CA ILE A 52 -6.33 -3.93 0.91
C ILE A 52 -5.11 -3.89 1.81
N GLN A 53 -4.83 -4.99 2.48
CA GLN A 53 -3.68 -5.13 3.37
C GLN A 53 -2.39 -5.39 2.59
N VAL A 54 -1.30 -4.82 3.10
CA VAL A 54 0.07 -5.17 2.75
C VAL A 54 0.65 -5.93 3.92
N GLU A 55 1.06 -7.16 3.69
CA GLU A 55 1.56 -8.08 4.72
C GLU A 55 3.06 -8.28 4.57
N GLU A 56 3.78 -8.50 5.66
CA GLU A 56 5.18 -8.93 5.60
C GLU A 56 5.28 -10.26 4.85
N LEU A 57 6.34 -10.44 4.05
CA LEU A 57 6.60 -11.68 3.34
C LEU A 57 7.95 -12.27 3.77
N THR A 58 7.89 -13.35 4.53
CA THR A 58 9.09 -14.06 4.99
C THR A 58 9.25 -15.37 4.23
N ARG A 59 10.51 -15.78 4.01
CA ARG A 59 10.83 -17.10 3.45
C ARG A 59 11.55 -17.94 4.49
N ASN A 60 10.90 -19.02 4.92
CA ASN A 60 11.48 -20.01 5.83
C ASN A 60 11.08 -21.41 5.34
N TRP A 61 11.84 -21.95 4.40
CA TRP A 61 11.51 -23.08 3.50
C TRP A 61 10.39 -22.71 2.52
N GLU A 62 9.20 -22.45 3.01
CA GLU A 62 8.07 -21.90 2.25
C GLU A 62 7.98 -20.39 2.43
N TYR A 63 7.04 -19.76 1.71
CA TYR A 63 6.67 -18.37 1.94
C TYR A 63 5.56 -18.27 2.99
N TYR A 64 5.67 -17.28 3.86
CA TYR A 64 4.72 -17.02 4.94
C TYR A 64 4.31 -15.55 4.95
N LEU A 65 3.01 -15.32 5.14
CA LEU A 65 2.44 -14.02 5.42
C LEU A 65 2.58 -13.71 6.90
N GLY A 66 3.23 -12.58 7.19
CA GLY A 66 3.41 -12.07 8.54
C GLY A 66 2.35 -11.05 8.93
N ALA A 67 2.73 -10.11 9.79
CA ALA A 67 1.83 -9.05 10.23
C ALA A 67 1.48 -8.10 9.07
N THR A 68 0.36 -7.38 9.22
CA THR A 68 0.03 -6.26 8.33
C THR A 68 1.04 -5.13 8.54
N ALA A 69 1.84 -4.85 7.52
CA ALA A 69 2.83 -3.79 7.48
C ALA A 69 2.29 -2.48 6.87
N GLY A 70 1.12 -2.53 6.22
CA GLY A 70 0.55 -1.34 5.59
C GLY A 70 -0.78 -1.59 4.89
N LEU A 71 -1.20 -0.59 4.12
CA LEU A 71 -2.44 -0.59 3.35
C LEU A 71 -2.16 -0.15 1.91
N ALA A 72 -2.93 -0.68 0.97
CA ALA A 72 -2.87 -0.25 -0.42
C ALA A 72 -4.26 0.06 -0.96
N GLN A 73 -4.36 1.07 -1.82
CA GLN A 73 -5.63 1.46 -2.43
C GLN A 73 -5.41 2.07 -3.82
N VAL A 74 -6.34 1.78 -4.73
CA VAL A 74 -6.37 2.46 -6.04
C VAL A 74 -6.69 3.94 -5.83
N SER A 75 -5.85 4.80 -6.40
CA SER A 75 -6.03 6.26 -6.41
C SER A 75 -7.40 6.68 -6.98
N ALA A 76 -7.90 7.83 -6.55
CA ALA A 76 -9.17 8.38 -7.02
C ALA A 76 -9.23 8.58 -8.55
N SER A 77 -8.08 8.85 -9.19
CA SER A 77 -7.98 8.97 -10.65
C SER A 77 -8.00 7.62 -11.38
N GLY A 78 -7.86 6.50 -10.66
CA GLY A 78 -7.74 5.17 -11.25
C GLY A 78 -6.44 4.94 -12.03
N LYS A 79 -5.42 5.78 -11.82
CA LYS A 79 -4.15 5.69 -12.58
C LYS A 79 -3.04 4.99 -11.82
N ALA A 80 -3.16 4.88 -10.51
CA ALA A 80 -2.12 4.33 -9.64
C ALA A 80 -2.70 3.49 -8.50
N LEU A 81 -1.88 2.55 -8.00
CA LEU A 81 -2.05 1.93 -6.69
C LEU A 81 -1.14 2.65 -5.70
N ASN A 82 -1.73 3.26 -4.67
CA ASN A 82 -1.00 3.88 -3.57
C ASN A 82 -0.80 2.84 -2.47
N ILE A 83 0.35 2.86 -1.84
CA ILE A 83 0.77 1.92 -0.80
C ILE A 83 1.30 2.76 0.36
N ASP A 84 0.67 2.66 1.53
CA ASP A 84 1.11 3.29 2.76
C ASP A 84 1.66 2.21 3.69
N LEU A 85 2.98 2.20 3.87
CA LEU A 85 3.65 1.29 4.81
C LEU A 85 3.80 2.00 6.16
N PHE A 86 3.33 1.36 7.23
CA PHE A 86 3.35 1.91 8.57
C PHE A 86 4.79 2.20 9.00
N GLY A 87 5.07 3.46 9.35
CA GLY A 87 6.41 3.92 9.76
C GLY A 87 7.47 3.99 8.67
N THR A 88 7.20 3.50 7.45
CA THR A 88 8.17 3.48 6.33
C THR A 88 7.85 4.55 5.27
N GLY A 89 6.58 4.94 5.16
CA GLY A 89 6.11 6.04 4.32
C GLY A 89 5.20 5.60 3.17
N SER A 90 4.95 6.53 2.27
CA SER A 90 4.00 6.36 1.15
C SER A 90 4.70 6.08 -0.17
N PHE A 91 4.14 5.15 -0.93
CA PHE A 91 4.65 4.66 -2.19
C PHE A 91 3.53 4.57 -3.23
N THR A 92 3.91 4.50 -4.50
CA THR A 92 2.93 4.35 -5.57
C THR A 92 3.51 3.61 -6.77
N LEU A 93 2.62 3.00 -7.54
CA LEU A 93 2.93 2.44 -8.86
C LEU A 93 1.78 2.65 -9.83
N SER A 94 2.09 2.62 -11.13
CA SER A 94 1.10 2.72 -12.19
C SER A 94 0.12 1.54 -12.16
N LEU A 95 -1.19 1.83 -12.22
CA LEU A 95 -2.23 0.81 -12.30
C LEU A 95 -2.13 0.02 -13.61
N ASN A 96 -1.67 0.65 -14.70
CA ASN A 96 -1.44 -0.03 -15.97
C ASN A 96 -0.28 -1.03 -15.86
N ALA A 97 0.82 -0.65 -15.21
CA ALA A 97 1.93 -1.56 -14.98
C ALA A 97 1.52 -2.73 -14.07
N LEU A 98 0.75 -2.44 -13.01
CA LEU A 98 0.16 -3.46 -12.14
C LEU A 98 -0.71 -4.47 -12.91
N ARG A 99 -1.59 -3.99 -13.79
CA ARG A 99 -2.41 -4.85 -14.65
C ARG A 99 -1.54 -5.69 -15.58
N GLY A 100 -0.47 -5.11 -16.14
CA GLY A 100 0.52 -5.84 -16.92
C GLY A 100 1.08 -7.04 -16.14
N VAL A 101 1.48 -6.82 -14.88
CA VAL A 101 2.02 -7.87 -14.01
C VAL A 101 0.95 -8.90 -13.62
N LEU A 102 -0.23 -8.44 -13.19
CA LEU A 102 -1.37 -9.29 -12.81
C LEU A 102 -1.77 -10.28 -13.90
N TYR A 103 -1.87 -9.79 -15.14
CA TYR A 103 -2.27 -10.60 -16.29
C TYR A 103 -1.08 -11.27 -16.99
N GLY A 104 0.13 -11.15 -16.45
CA GLY A 104 1.33 -11.84 -16.95
C GLY A 104 1.91 -11.29 -18.24
N LYS A 105 1.52 -10.06 -18.63
CA LYS A 105 2.13 -9.33 -19.75
C LYS A 105 3.49 -8.75 -19.39
N GLU A 106 3.65 -8.34 -18.13
CA GLU A 106 4.88 -7.77 -17.58
C GLU A 106 5.40 -8.64 -16.44
N ARG A 107 6.72 -8.66 -16.25
CA ARG A 107 7.33 -9.36 -15.11
C ARG A 107 7.35 -8.50 -13.85
N LEU A 108 7.58 -7.20 -14.01
CA LEU A 108 7.82 -6.25 -12.94
C LEU A 108 7.04 -4.95 -13.16
N ALA A 109 6.61 -4.30 -12.08
CA ALA A 109 6.10 -2.93 -12.07
C ALA A 109 6.92 -2.09 -11.09
N GLY A 110 7.48 -0.96 -11.55
CA GLY A 110 8.30 -0.09 -10.70
C GLY A 110 7.48 0.60 -9.62
N ILE A 111 8.03 0.67 -8.41
CA ILE A 111 7.48 1.39 -7.26
C ILE A 111 8.32 2.63 -6.99
N VAL A 112 7.66 3.76 -6.78
CA VAL A 112 8.29 5.03 -6.42
C VAL A 112 7.80 5.51 -5.06
N ARG A 113 8.66 6.23 -4.34
CA ARG A 113 8.32 6.90 -3.10
C ARG A 113 7.57 8.20 -3.39
N ILE A 114 6.47 8.42 -2.68
CA ILE A 114 5.79 9.71 -2.64
C ILE A 114 6.55 10.55 -1.60
N PRO A 115 7.07 11.73 -1.96
CA PRO A 115 7.70 12.61 -0.99
C PRO A 115 6.72 12.97 0.12
N ASP A 116 7.16 12.87 1.37
CA ASP A 116 6.42 13.40 2.51
C ASP A 116 6.35 14.92 2.35
N ILE A 117 5.26 15.42 1.77
CA ILE A 117 4.98 16.85 1.83
C ILE A 117 4.60 17.08 3.30
N PRO A 118 5.35 17.88 4.08
CA PRO A 118 4.91 18.26 5.39
C PRO A 118 3.57 18.95 5.19
N THR A 119 2.49 18.25 5.54
CA THR A 119 1.18 18.86 5.68
C THR A 119 1.37 19.83 6.82
N GLN A 120 1.61 21.09 6.45
CA GLN A 120 1.48 22.22 7.36
C GLN A 120 0.13 21.99 8.02
N ARG A 121 0.16 21.59 9.30
CA ARG A 121 -1.04 21.29 10.07
C ARG A 121 -1.94 22.49 9.85
N LEU A 122 -3.02 22.33 9.10
CA LEU A 122 -4.14 23.24 9.12
C LEU A 122 -4.72 23.11 10.52
N ARG A 123 -4.05 23.75 11.49
CA ARG A 123 -4.64 24.15 12.75
C ARG A 123 -5.81 25.02 12.33
N ARG A 124 -7.00 24.42 12.26
CA ARG A 124 -8.24 25.18 12.46
C ARG A 124 -8.11 25.78 13.85
N VAL A 125 -7.56 26.99 13.92
CA VAL A 125 -7.79 27.88 15.04
C VAL A 125 -9.28 28.19 14.94
N ALA A 126 -10.09 27.50 15.74
CA ALA A 126 -11.44 27.96 16.03
C ALA A 126 -11.30 29.22 16.88
N SER A 127 -11.08 30.36 16.22
CA SER A 127 -11.24 31.68 16.81
C SER A 127 -12.73 31.92 16.97
N GLY A 128 -13.25 31.81 18.19
CA GLY A 128 -14.61 32.24 18.49
C GLY A 128 -15.27 31.55 19.68
N GLN A 129 -14.75 31.77 20.89
CA GLN A 129 -15.62 31.74 22.07
C GLN A 129 -15.35 33.02 22.87
N GLN A 130 -16.10 34.07 22.51
CA GLN A 130 -16.23 35.26 23.33
C GLN A 130 -16.90 34.86 24.64
N THR A 131 -16.17 35.00 25.74
CA THR A 131 -16.72 34.96 27.09
C THR A 131 -17.60 36.19 27.27
N ILE A 132 -18.92 36.00 27.24
CA ILE A 132 -19.86 37.03 27.71
C ILE A 132 -19.84 36.92 29.24
N GLY A 133 -19.14 37.87 29.88
CA GLY A 133 -19.31 38.11 31.30
C GLY A 133 -20.69 38.70 31.56
N ALA A 134 -21.42 38.13 32.50
CA ALA A 134 -22.54 38.79 33.13
C ALA A 134 -22.11 39.20 34.54
N ALA A 135 -21.95 40.51 34.74
CA ALA A 135 -22.06 41.14 36.04
C ALA A 135 -23.53 41.54 36.21
N VAL A 136 -24.20 41.03 37.25
CA VAL A 136 -24.93 41.73 38.34
C VAL A 136 -25.34 40.66 39.35
#